data_AF-A0A8J3FGI2-F1
#
_entry.id   AF-A0A8J3FGI2-F1
#
_cell.length_a   1.000
_cell.length_b   1.000
_cell.length_c   1.000
_cell.angle_alpha   90.00
_cell.angle_beta   90.00
_cell.angle_gamma   90.00
#
_symmetry.space_group_name_H-M   'P 1'
#
loop_
_entity.id
_entity.type
_entity.pdbx_description
1 polymer ?
#
loop_
_entity_poly.entity_id
_entity_poly.type
_entity_poly.pdbx_seq_one_letter_code
_entity_poly.pdbx_strand_id
1 'polypeptide(L)'
;MSNNISAKEWKSLKAYQNTTHHKILTPSDWLKTDRTHNTAIWQQANIYNLLNNLPKEYRRIQERRDFYEWLYDTLNSRGHEIVWIEMAHFISKKMRLLETFPCALFIHKKIVVYANEGSQAVFNNAFKELKELFNSKNVLKGDSAIQWDQKMSYKEQYIWLDSLYKTIDSKSLKTIEHMAKGKFLYGLAVPKAIRFKGDISNPKDRYNYATGPLRDYCKVLYKD
;
A
#
# COMPACT_ATOMS: atom_id res chain seq x y z
N MET A 1 -17.10 -28.47 5.09
CA MET A 1 -15.80 -28.51 4.39
C MET A 1 -15.20 -27.12 4.44
N SER A 2 -14.10 -26.95 5.16
CA SER A 2 -13.40 -25.67 5.28
C SER A 2 -12.68 -25.36 3.97
N ASN A 3 -13.27 -24.51 3.12
CA ASN A 3 -12.56 -23.87 2.02
C ASN A 3 -11.52 -22.92 2.63
N ASN A 4 -10.38 -23.47 3.02
CA ASN A 4 -9.21 -22.73 3.42
C ASN A 4 -8.71 -21.98 2.19
N ILE A 5 -9.14 -20.73 2.07
CA ILE A 5 -8.94 -19.84 0.94
C ILE A 5 -7.44 -19.84 0.61
N SER A 6 -7.03 -20.46 -0.51
CA SER A 6 -5.61 -20.60 -0.82
C SER A 6 -5.01 -19.23 -1.08
N ALA A 7 -3.77 -19.01 -0.60
CA ALA A 7 -3.00 -17.84 -1.00
C ALA A 7 -2.86 -17.85 -2.54
N LYS A 8 -2.90 -16.67 -3.17
CA LYS A 8 -2.56 -16.52 -4.60
C LYS A 8 -1.05 -16.44 -4.83
N GLU A 9 -0.30 -16.11 -3.78
CA GLU A 9 1.14 -16.31 -3.72
C GLU A 9 1.47 -17.74 -3.31
N TRP A 10 2.21 -18.45 -4.16
CA TRP A 10 2.66 -19.82 -3.92
C TRP A 10 4.16 -19.89 -3.67
N LYS A 11 4.59 -20.78 -2.77
CA LYS A 11 6.02 -20.98 -2.50
C LYS A 11 6.76 -21.56 -3.71
N SER A 12 6.10 -22.43 -4.47
CA SER A 12 6.63 -23.07 -5.68
C SER A 12 5.51 -23.64 -6.53
N LEU A 13 5.80 -23.93 -7.81
CA LEU A 13 4.85 -24.57 -8.72
C LEU A 13 4.40 -25.95 -8.22
N LYS A 14 5.30 -26.72 -7.59
CA LYS A 14 4.95 -28.00 -6.97
C LYS A 14 3.93 -27.84 -5.83
N ALA A 15 4.08 -26.81 -4.99
CA ALA A 15 3.12 -26.55 -3.91
C ALA A 15 1.73 -26.17 -4.46
N TYR A 16 1.71 -25.38 -5.54
CA TYR A 16 0.50 -25.04 -6.28
C TYR A 16 -0.18 -26.30 -6.84
N GLN A 17 0.54 -27.08 -7.66
CA GLN A 17 0.04 -28.29 -8.31
C GLN A 17 -0.53 -29.31 -7.30
N ASN A 18 0.15 -29.49 -6.17
CA ASN A 18 -0.29 -30.41 -5.12
C ASN A 18 -1.61 -29.98 -4.46
N THR A 19 -1.89 -28.67 -4.43
CA THR A 19 -3.04 -28.10 -3.72
C THR A 19 -4.24 -27.87 -4.65
N THR A 20 -3.98 -27.44 -5.89
CA THR A 20 -5.03 -27.06 -6.85
C THR A 20 -5.29 -28.13 -7.90
N HIS A 21 -4.40 -29.12 -8.04
CA HIS A 21 -4.37 -30.10 -9.13
C HIS A 21 -4.19 -29.50 -10.53
N HIS A 22 -3.97 -28.19 -10.65
CA HIS A 22 -3.67 -27.52 -11.91
C HIS A 22 -2.19 -27.64 -12.25
N LYS A 23 -1.87 -27.95 -13.52
CA LYS A 23 -0.48 -28.08 -13.99
C LYS A 23 0.25 -26.73 -14.10
N ILE A 24 -0.48 -25.66 -14.38
CA ILE A 24 0.01 -24.30 -14.61
C ILE A 24 -0.74 -23.31 -13.72
N LEU A 25 -0.08 -22.23 -13.33
CA LEU A 25 -0.70 -21.16 -12.54
C LEU A 25 -1.90 -20.57 -13.29
N THR A 26 -2.97 -20.23 -12.55
CA THR A 26 -4.04 -19.43 -13.15
C THR A 26 -3.58 -17.99 -13.36
N PRO A 27 -4.27 -17.19 -14.18
CA PRO A 27 -3.92 -15.78 -14.39
C PRO A 27 -3.92 -14.90 -13.13
N SER A 28 -4.48 -15.37 -12.01
CA SER A 28 -4.52 -14.65 -10.73
C SER A 28 -3.48 -15.18 -9.72
N ASP A 29 -2.79 -16.29 -10.02
CA ASP A 29 -1.79 -16.90 -9.15
C ASP A 29 -0.36 -16.51 -9.57
N TRP A 30 0.56 -16.44 -8.60
CA TRP A 30 1.98 -16.19 -8.85
C TRP A 30 2.85 -16.96 -7.85
N LEU A 31 4.12 -17.19 -8.16
CA LEU A 31 5.09 -17.67 -7.20
C LEU A 31 5.69 -16.50 -6.41
N LYS A 32 6.13 -16.74 -5.17
CA LYS A 32 6.88 -15.76 -4.38
C LYS A 32 8.11 -15.23 -5.15
N THR A 33 8.77 -16.09 -5.93
CA THR A 33 9.89 -15.72 -6.80
C THR A 33 9.44 -14.79 -7.92
N ASP A 34 8.24 -14.98 -8.47
CA ASP A 34 7.71 -14.13 -9.55
C ASP A 34 7.53 -12.69 -9.07
N ARG A 35 6.97 -12.50 -7.87
CA ARG A 35 6.82 -11.18 -7.23
C ARG A 35 8.16 -10.54 -6.92
N THR A 36 9.05 -11.30 -6.24
CA THR A 36 10.34 -10.74 -5.77
C THR A 36 11.32 -10.39 -6.89
N HIS A 37 11.15 -10.95 -8.09
CA HIS A 37 11.92 -10.60 -9.28
C HIS A 37 11.09 -9.83 -10.34
N ASN A 38 9.87 -9.37 -10.00
CA ASN A 38 8.96 -8.64 -10.88
C ASN A 38 8.80 -9.27 -12.28
N THR A 39 8.62 -10.59 -12.34
CA THR A 39 8.55 -11.34 -13.61
C THR A 39 7.24 -11.06 -14.37
N ALA A 40 7.19 -11.47 -15.65
CA ALA A 40 5.98 -11.35 -16.46
C ALA A 40 4.74 -12.05 -15.84
N ILE A 41 4.93 -13.16 -15.12
CA ILE A 41 3.81 -13.86 -14.44
C ILE A 41 3.21 -12.97 -13.34
N TRP A 42 4.05 -12.31 -12.53
CA TRP A 42 3.60 -11.37 -11.52
C TRP A 42 2.88 -10.17 -12.15
N GLN A 43 3.43 -9.60 -13.22
CA GLN A 43 2.81 -8.47 -13.92
C GLN A 43 1.45 -8.85 -14.53
N GLN A 44 1.35 -10.04 -15.13
CA GLN A 44 0.08 -10.55 -15.67
C GLN A 44 -0.96 -10.79 -14.57
N ALA A 45 -0.53 -11.34 -13.43
CA ALA A 45 -1.39 -11.48 -12.26
C ALA A 45 -1.89 -10.13 -11.73
N ASN A 46 -1.02 -9.13 -11.69
CA ASN A 46 -1.42 -7.78 -11.29
C ASN A 46 -2.46 -7.18 -12.22
N ILE A 47 -2.25 -7.28 -13.54
CA ILE A 47 -3.20 -6.83 -14.56
C ILE A 47 -4.53 -7.56 -14.39
N TYR A 48 -4.51 -8.89 -14.33
CA TYR A 48 -5.72 -9.69 -14.20
C TYR A 48 -6.50 -9.32 -12.95
N ASN A 49 -5.82 -9.26 -11.79
CA ASN A 49 -6.45 -8.94 -10.53
C ASN A 49 -7.05 -7.52 -10.58
N LEU A 50 -6.30 -6.53 -11.10
CA LEU A 50 -6.74 -5.15 -11.23
C LEU A 50 -8.00 -5.04 -12.11
N LEU A 51 -7.98 -5.64 -13.30
CA LEU A 51 -9.09 -5.59 -14.24
C LEU A 51 -10.33 -6.33 -13.72
N ASN A 52 -10.17 -7.37 -12.90
CA ASN A 52 -11.27 -8.12 -12.31
C ASN A 52 -11.69 -7.62 -10.92
N ASN A 53 -11.11 -6.51 -10.44
CA ASN A 53 -11.39 -5.94 -9.12
C ASN A 53 -11.20 -6.95 -7.96
N LEU A 54 -10.05 -7.62 -7.93
CA LEU A 54 -9.69 -8.66 -6.96
C LEU A 54 -8.61 -8.19 -5.95
N PRO A 55 -8.88 -7.15 -5.12
CA PRO A 55 -7.86 -6.65 -4.18
C PRO A 55 -7.55 -7.63 -3.03
N LYS A 56 -8.47 -8.56 -2.73
CA LYS A 56 -8.34 -9.52 -1.61
C LYS A 56 -7.28 -10.60 -1.86
N GLU A 57 -6.74 -10.68 -3.08
CA GLU A 57 -5.67 -11.61 -3.42
C GLU A 57 -4.32 -11.20 -2.83
N TYR A 58 -4.15 -9.91 -2.50
CA TYR A 58 -2.95 -9.35 -1.87
C TYR A 58 -3.13 -9.29 -0.34
N ARG A 59 -2.82 -10.41 0.33
CA ARG A 59 -3.06 -10.58 1.76
C ARG A 59 -2.01 -9.89 2.61
N ARG A 60 -0.75 -9.94 2.18
CA ARG A 60 0.38 -9.44 2.95
C ARG A 60 0.76 -8.03 2.51
N ILE A 61 1.31 -7.26 3.44
CA ILE A 61 1.75 -5.89 3.13
C ILE A 61 2.86 -5.85 2.07
N GLN A 62 3.68 -6.90 1.99
CA GLN A 62 4.71 -7.02 0.97
C GLN A 62 4.11 -7.20 -0.43
N GLU A 63 2.99 -7.92 -0.56
CA GLU A 63 2.29 -8.11 -1.83
C GLU A 63 1.64 -6.81 -2.28
N ARG A 64 0.98 -6.08 -1.37
CA ARG A 64 0.41 -4.75 -1.65
C ARG A 64 1.47 -3.73 -2.02
N ARG A 65 2.60 -3.73 -1.31
CA ARG A 65 3.77 -2.88 -1.61
C ARG A 65 4.24 -3.11 -3.04
N ASP A 66 4.51 -4.36 -3.40
CA ASP A 66 5.09 -4.69 -4.71
C ASP A 66 4.08 -4.50 -5.85
N PHE A 67 2.77 -4.57 -5.54
CA PHE A 67 1.72 -4.15 -6.47
C PHE A 67 1.79 -2.64 -6.74
N TYR A 68 1.94 -1.81 -5.70
CA TYR A 68 2.09 -0.37 -5.88
C TYR A 68 3.36 -0.03 -6.67
N GLU A 69 4.47 -0.73 -6.40
CA GLU A 69 5.72 -0.62 -7.17
C GLU A 69 5.49 -0.88 -8.66
N TRP A 70 4.96 -2.05 -8.99
CA TRP A 70 4.61 -2.38 -10.37
C TRP A 70 3.67 -1.34 -11.01
N LEU A 71 2.66 -0.86 -10.26
CA LEU A 71 1.64 0.02 -10.81
C LEU A 71 2.19 1.42 -11.11
N TYR A 72 2.96 2.03 -10.20
CA TYR A 72 3.52 3.36 -10.50
C TYR A 72 4.56 3.28 -11.63
N ASP A 73 5.39 2.22 -11.69
CA ASP A 73 6.32 2.03 -12.82
C ASP A 73 5.57 1.93 -14.15
N THR A 74 4.48 1.17 -14.16
CA THR A 74 3.62 1.00 -15.34
C THR A 74 2.92 2.31 -15.76
N LEU A 75 2.50 3.13 -14.81
CA LEU A 75 1.83 4.40 -15.11
C LEU A 75 2.83 5.50 -15.49
N ASN A 76 3.99 5.55 -14.84
CA ASN A 76 5.07 6.49 -15.15
C ASN A 76 5.62 6.24 -16.55
N SER A 77 5.80 4.97 -16.95
CA SER A 77 6.18 4.62 -18.34
C SER A 77 5.13 4.98 -19.40
N ARG A 78 3.85 5.11 -19.01
CA ARG A 78 2.77 5.67 -19.84
C ARG A 78 2.68 7.20 -19.77
N GLY A 79 3.55 7.84 -18.98
CA GLY A 79 3.66 9.29 -18.84
C GLY A 79 2.74 9.91 -17.79
N HIS A 80 2.09 9.14 -16.92
CA HIS A 80 1.34 9.72 -15.81
C HIS A 80 2.28 10.33 -14.76
N GLU A 81 1.81 11.36 -14.05
CA GLU A 81 2.54 12.04 -12.96
C GLU A 81 1.83 11.89 -11.62
N ILE A 82 1.34 10.67 -11.33
CA ILE A 82 0.50 10.36 -10.17
C ILE A 82 1.37 9.98 -8.97
N VAL A 83 1.39 10.83 -7.95
CA VAL A 83 2.27 10.67 -6.78
C VAL A 83 1.59 9.83 -5.69
N TRP A 84 0.26 9.75 -5.66
CA TRP A 84 -0.44 9.00 -4.60
C TRP A 84 -0.03 7.52 -4.53
N ILE A 85 0.25 6.89 -5.67
CA ILE A 85 0.67 5.48 -5.73
C ILE A 85 2.10 5.32 -5.19
N GLU A 86 2.99 6.28 -5.49
CA GLU A 86 4.35 6.34 -4.94
C GLU A 86 4.34 6.54 -3.41
N MET A 87 3.42 7.38 -2.91
CA MET A 87 3.19 7.55 -1.48
C MET A 87 2.70 6.25 -0.84
N ALA A 88 1.74 5.56 -1.44
CA ALA A 88 1.21 4.29 -0.95
C ALA A 88 2.30 3.20 -0.91
N HIS A 89 3.15 3.14 -1.94
CA HIS A 89 4.34 2.29 -1.96
C HIS A 89 5.31 2.63 -0.82
N PHE A 90 5.67 3.92 -0.68
CA PHE A 90 6.58 4.40 0.35
C PHE A 90 6.10 4.06 1.76
N ILE A 91 4.83 4.34 2.07
CA ILE A 91 4.23 4.03 3.37
C ILE A 91 4.20 2.52 3.59
N SER A 92 3.83 1.71 2.59
CA SER A 92 3.84 0.24 2.70
C SER A 92 5.25 -0.32 2.97
N LYS A 93 6.28 0.27 2.33
CA LYS A 93 7.69 -0.06 2.58
C LYS A 93 8.11 0.27 4.02
N LYS A 94 7.64 1.39 4.58
CA LYS A 94 7.90 1.77 5.97
C LYS A 94 7.13 0.93 6.97
N MET A 95 5.86 0.62 6.71
CA MET A 95 5.05 -0.26 7.57
C MET A 95 5.61 -1.68 7.65
N ARG A 96 6.19 -2.21 6.56
CA ARG A 96 6.93 -3.48 6.62
C ARG A 96 8.03 -3.49 7.67
N LEU A 97 8.70 -2.36 7.90
CA LEU A 97 9.78 -2.30 8.88
C LEU A 97 9.28 -2.59 10.30
N LEU A 98 8.00 -2.31 10.58
CA LEU A 98 7.37 -2.61 11.86
C LEU A 98 7.30 -4.12 12.14
N GLU A 99 7.30 -4.95 11.09
CA GLU A 99 7.28 -6.42 11.16
C GLU A 99 8.68 -7.04 11.17
N THR A 100 9.74 -6.24 10.96
CA THR A 100 11.12 -6.74 10.83
C THR A 100 11.99 -6.35 12.03
N PHE A 101 13.00 -7.17 12.33
CA PHE A 101 13.99 -6.89 13.36
C PHE A 101 14.82 -5.63 13.01
N PRO A 102 15.16 -4.75 13.97
CA PRO A 102 14.85 -4.84 15.41
C PRO A 102 13.52 -4.19 15.81
N CYS A 103 12.83 -3.45 14.93
CA CYS A 103 11.58 -2.75 15.26
C CYS A 103 10.51 -3.70 15.83
N ALA A 104 10.41 -4.92 15.30
CA ALA A 104 9.49 -5.94 15.78
C ALA A 104 9.67 -6.31 17.28
N LEU A 105 10.84 -6.07 17.88
CA LEU A 105 11.07 -6.33 19.30
C LEU A 105 10.46 -5.27 20.22
N PHE A 106 10.35 -4.03 19.74
CA PHE A 106 9.95 -2.88 20.56
C PHE A 106 8.52 -2.40 20.29
N ILE A 107 7.92 -2.85 19.20
CA ILE A 107 6.57 -2.43 18.79
C ILE A 107 5.52 -3.43 19.28
N HIS A 108 4.49 -2.91 19.94
CA HIS A 108 3.37 -3.73 20.38
C HIS A 108 2.60 -4.34 19.19
N LYS A 109 2.25 -5.62 19.29
CA LYS A 109 1.52 -6.37 18.24
C LYS A 109 0.25 -5.66 17.76
N LYS A 110 -0.49 -4.99 18.65
CA LYS A 110 -1.68 -4.20 18.28
C LYS A 110 -1.39 -3.11 17.24
N ILE A 111 -0.25 -2.43 17.35
CA ILE A 111 0.16 -1.40 16.38
C ILE A 111 0.38 -2.01 14.99
N VAL A 112 0.97 -3.20 14.95
CA VAL A 112 1.18 -3.96 13.70
C VAL A 112 -0.15 -4.39 13.09
N VAL A 113 -1.12 -4.81 13.92
CA VAL A 113 -2.48 -5.13 13.47
C VAL A 113 -3.15 -3.90 12.85
N TYR A 114 -3.17 -2.76 13.55
CA TYR A 114 -3.77 -1.52 13.02
C TYR A 114 -3.10 -1.04 11.73
N ALA A 115 -1.77 -1.14 11.63
CA ALA A 115 -1.06 -0.78 10.40
C ALA A 115 -1.46 -1.69 9.22
N ASN A 116 -1.60 -2.99 9.47
CA ASN A 116 -2.03 -3.94 8.45
C ASN A 116 -3.49 -3.74 8.03
N GLU A 117 -4.39 -3.52 8.99
CA GLU A 117 -5.81 -3.22 8.72
C GLU A 117 -5.96 -1.93 7.93
N GLY A 118 -5.22 -0.87 8.29
CA GLY A 118 -5.21 0.38 7.55
C GLY A 118 -4.70 0.21 6.12
N SER A 119 -3.55 -0.45 5.95
CA SER A 119 -2.99 -0.77 4.62
C SER A 119 -3.98 -1.56 3.76
N GLN A 120 -4.63 -2.57 4.34
CA GLN A 120 -5.61 -3.39 3.64
C GLN A 120 -6.86 -2.60 3.29
N ALA A 121 -7.38 -1.76 4.20
CA ALA A 121 -8.54 -0.92 3.96
C ALA A 121 -8.30 0.04 2.79
N VAL A 122 -7.18 0.75 2.78
CA VAL A 122 -6.82 1.68 1.69
C VAL A 122 -6.68 0.93 0.38
N PHE A 123 -5.93 -0.18 0.37
CA PHE A 123 -5.68 -0.96 -0.85
C PHE A 123 -6.97 -1.51 -1.46
N ASN A 124 -7.84 -2.10 -0.62
CA ASN A 124 -9.10 -2.68 -1.09
C ASN A 124 -10.05 -1.62 -1.65
N ASN A 125 -10.14 -0.46 -1.00
CA ASN A 125 -11.05 0.58 -1.42
C ASN A 125 -10.55 1.33 -2.67
N ALA A 126 -9.23 1.57 -2.79
CA ALA A 126 -8.64 2.29 -3.93
C ALA A 126 -8.68 1.50 -5.24
N PHE A 127 -8.89 0.18 -5.18
CA PHE A 127 -8.66 -0.72 -6.30
C PHE A 127 -9.53 -0.41 -7.53
N LYS A 128 -10.76 0.07 -7.30
CA LYS A 128 -11.66 0.50 -8.38
C LYS A 128 -11.12 1.72 -9.10
N GLU A 129 -10.69 2.74 -8.37
CA GLU A 129 -10.11 3.97 -8.92
C GLU A 129 -8.78 3.69 -9.63
N LEU A 130 -7.97 2.77 -9.12
CA LEU A 130 -6.74 2.33 -9.77
C LEU A 130 -7.04 1.59 -11.08
N LYS A 131 -8.10 0.77 -11.13
CA LYS A 131 -8.55 0.13 -12.38
C LYS A 131 -9.01 1.17 -13.40
N GLU A 132 -9.75 2.18 -12.98
CA GLU A 132 -10.19 3.28 -13.85
C GLU A 132 -8.99 4.06 -14.40
N LEU A 133 -8.02 4.40 -13.53
CA LEU A 133 -6.78 5.06 -13.93
C LEU A 133 -5.95 4.21 -14.91
N PHE A 134 -5.80 2.92 -14.62
CA PHE A 134 -5.01 2.00 -15.45
C PHE A 134 -5.59 1.81 -16.86
N ASN A 135 -6.91 1.87 -17.01
CA ASN A 135 -7.60 1.77 -18.31
C ASN A 135 -7.75 3.12 -19.02
N SER A 136 -7.43 4.23 -18.35
CA SER A 136 -7.54 5.56 -18.93
C SER A 136 -6.59 5.72 -20.10
N LYS A 137 -7.12 6.19 -21.23
CA LYS A 137 -6.29 6.69 -22.35
C LYS A 137 -5.77 8.11 -22.10
N ASN A 138 -6.38 8.82 -21.16
CA ASN A 138 -6.00 10.18 -20.80
C ASN A 138 -4.84 10.12 -19.80
N VAL A 139 -3.69 10.63 -20.24
CA VAL A 139 -2.49 10.75 -19.40
C VAL A 139 -2.69 11.92 -18.45
N LEU A 140 -2.65 11.65 -17.14
CA LEU A 140 -2.79 12.66 -16.10
C LEU A 140 -1.43 13.28 -15.79
N LYS A 141 -1.29 14.58 -16.04
CA LYS A 141 -0.09 15.39 -15.79
C LYS A 141 -0.44 16.71 -15.11
N GLY A 142 0.56 17.33 -14.48
CA GLY A 142 0.41 18.65 -13.85
C GLY A 142 -0.80 18.71 -12.91
N ASP A 143 -1.64 19.72 -13.09
CA ASP A 143 -2.79 19.98 -12.22
C ASP A 143 -3.81 18.84 -12.21
N SER A 144 -4.02 18.15 -13.33
CA SER A 144 -4.95 17.01 -13.40
C SER A 144 -4.49 15.84 -12.54
N ALA A 145 -3.18 15.59 -12.48
CA ALA A 145 -2.59 14.58 -11.62
C ALA A 145 -2.66 15.00 -10.14
N ILE A 146 -2.40 16.28 -9.84
CA ILE A 146 -2.51 16.84 -8.48
C ILE A 146 -3.94 16.71 -7.96
N GLN A 147 -4.94 17.06 -8.76
CA GLN A 147 -6.35 16.93 -8.37
C GLN A 147 -6.75 15.48 -8.15
N TRP A 148 -6.24 14.56 -8.97
CA TRP A 148 -6.47 13.13 -8.78
C TRP A 148 -5.86 12.62 -7.47
N ASP A 149 -4.59 12.98 -7.18
CA ASP A 149 -3.91 12.65 -5.92
C ASP A 149 -4.69 13.17 -4.71
N GLN A 150 -5.12 14.44 -4.75
CA GLN A 150 -5.89 15.07 -3.69
C GLN A 150 -7.23 14.36 -3.47
N LYS A 151 -7.94 14.00 -4.55
CA LYS A 151 -9.19 13.25 -4.46
C LYS A 151 -8.98 11.88 -3.80
N MET A 152 -7.91 11.16 -4.15
CA MET A 152 -7.57 9.88 -3.52
C MET A 152 -7.21 10.04 -2.05
N SER A 153 -6.34 11.01 -1.71
CA SER A 153 -6.00 11.31 -0.32
C SER A 153 -7.23 11.72 0.51
N TYR A 154 -8.19 12.44 -0.08
CA TYR A 154 -9.43 12.78 0.63
C TYR A 154 -10.23 11.52 0.96
N LYS A 155 -10.48 10.66 -0.03
CA LYS A 155 -11.18 9.38 0.19
C LYS A 155 -10.47 8.52 1.23
N GLU A 156 -9.15 8.43 1.14
CA GLU A 156 -8.32 7.69 2.09
C GLU A 156 -8.51 8.20 3.53
N GLN A 157 -8.32 9.49 3.76
CA GLN A 157 -8.27 10.03 5.12
C GLN A 157 -9.64 10.23 5.76
N TYR A 158 -10.65 10.58 4.97
CA TYR A 158 -11.99 10.92 5.47
C TYR A 158 -13.01 9.79 5.34
N ILE A 159 -12.81 8.84 4.43
CA ILE A 159 -13.81 7.79 4.15
C ILE A 159 -13.28 6.42 4.54
N TRP A 160 -12.11 6.03 4.03
CA TRP A 160 -11.61 4.66 4.19
C TRP A 160 -10.98 4.40 5.55
N LEU A 161 -10.26 5.38 6.11
CA LEU A 161 -9.56 5.24 7.38
C LEU A 161 -10.35 5.79 8.57
N ASP A 162 -11.35 6.64 8.36
CA ASP A 162 -12.03 7.35 9.46
C ASP A 162 -12.67 6.40 10.49
N SER A 163 -13.36 5.35 10.02
CA SER A 163 -13.93 4.33 10.90
C SER A 163 -12.86 3.54 11.64
N LEU A 164 -11.73 3.22 11.00
CA LEU A 164 -10.63 2.52 11.62
C LEU A 164 -9.98 3.34 12.73
N TYR A 165 -9.72 4.63 12.52
CA TYR A 165 -9.13 5.49 13.56
C TYR A 165 -10.00 5.56 14.82
N LYS A 166 -11.33 5.45 14.68
CA LYS A 166 -12.28 5.41 15.81
C LYS A 166 -12.23 4.12 16.63
N THR A 167 -11.66 3.03 16.10
CA THR A 167 -11.52 1.75 16.82
C THR A 167 -10.18 1.60 17.53
N ILE A 168 -9.23 2.52 17.30
CA ILE A 168 -7.89 2.48 17.90
C ILE A 168 -7.97 2.94 19.36
N ASP A 169 -7.48 2.12 20.29
CA ASP A 169 -7.40 2.52 21.70
C ASP A 169 -6.42 3.68 21.90
N SER A 170 -6.66 4.51 22.91
CA SER A 170 -5.90 5.76 23.13
C SER A 170 -4.38 5.54 23.30
N LYS A 171 -3.96 4.43 23.90
CA LYS A 171 -2.55 4.09 24.08
C LYS A 171 -1.90 3.73 22.73
N SER A 172 -2.60 2.94 21.93
CA SER A 172 -2.16 2.59 20.58
C SER A 172 -2.11 3.82 19.67
N LEU A 173 -3.12 4.67 19.72
CA LEU A 173 -3.19 5.91 18.95
C LEU A 173 -2.01 6.85 19.26
N LYS A 174 -1.71 7.06 20.55
CA LYS A 174 -0.56 7.86 20.99
C LYS A 174 0.77 7.29 20.49
N THR A 175 0.89 5.97 20.44
CA THR A 175 2.09 5.30 19.92
C THR A 175 2.24 5.53 18.42
N ILE A 176 1.17 5.36 17.64
CA ILE A 176 1.13 5.64 16.20
C ILE A 176 1.49 7.12 15.94
N GLU A 177 0.94 8.04 16.72
CA GLU A 177 1.27 9.46 16.61
C GLU A 177 2.76 9.73 16.88
N HIS A 178 3.33 9.15 17.93
CA HIS A 178 4.75 9.28 18.23
C HIS A 178 5.63 8.74 17.11
N MET A 179 5.24 7.62 16.50
CA MET A 179 5.92 7.05 15.34
C MET A 179 5.85 8.00 14.14
N ALA A 180 4.67 8.49 13.78
CA ALA A 180 4.46 9.42 12.66
C ALA A 180 5.22 10.74 12.85
N LYS A 181 5.31 11.23 14.09
CA LYS A 181 6.07 12.44 14.46
C LYS A 181 7.58 12.19 14.57
N GLY A 182 8.04 10.94 14.45
CA GLY A 182 9.45 10.58 14.63
C GLY A 182 10.00 10.92 16.01
N LYS A 183 9.18 10.79 17.06
CA LYS A 183 9.58 11.04 18.45
C LYS A 183 10.42 9.88 19.00
N PHE A 184 11.38 10.18 19.89
CA PHE A 184 12.25 9.19 20.53
C PHE A 184 12.97 8.29 19.50
N LEU A 185 12.99 6.98 19.74
CA LEU A 185 13.65 5.98 18.92
C LEU A 185 13.04 5.86 17.51
N TYR A 186 11.79 6.33 17.31
CA TYR A 186 11.13 6.31 16.00
C TYR A 186 11.70 7.33 15.01
N GLY A 187 12.46 8.31 15.49
CA GLY A 187 13.09 9.33 14.67
C GLY A 187 14.09 8.79 13.63
N LEU A 188 14.61 7.58 13.82
CA LEU A 188 15.48 6.88 12.86
C LEU A 188 14.71 6.25 11.69
N ALA A 189 13.44 5.90 11.88
CA ALA A 189 12.61 5.25 10.87
C ALA A 189 11.90 6.25 9.93
N VAL A 190 11.63 7.47 10.43
CA VAL A 190 10.89 8.53 9.73
C VAL A 190 11.82 9.72 9.42
N PRO A 191 12.11 9.98 8.13
CA PRO A 191 12.92 11.13 7.71
C PRO A 191 12.37 12.44 8.27
N LYS A 192 13.26 13.35 8.71
CA LYS A 192 12.87 14.63 9.33
C LYS A 192 11.92 15.45 8.46
N ALA A 193 12.11 15.43 7.14
CA ALA A 193 11.31 16.18 6.16
C ALA A 193 9.82 15.80 6.17
N ILE A 194 9.48 14.57 6.56
CA ILE A 194 8.11 14.04 6.53
C ILE A 194 7.60 13.66 7.92
N ARG A 195 8.15 14.25 8.98
CA ARG A 195 7.58 14.02 10.31
C ARG A 195 6.22 14.71 10.40
N PHE A 196 5.22 13.93 10.77
CA PHE A 196 3.84 14.42 10.89
C PHE A 196 3.75 15.61 11.86
N LYS A 197 2.88 16.56 11.55
CA LYS A 197 2.55 17.70 12.42
C LYS A 197 1.02 17.76 12.52
N GLY A 198 0.49 17.89 13.73
CA GLY A 198 -0.95 17.88 13.99
C GLY A 198 -1.41 16.69 14.84
N ASP A 199 -2.71 16.43 14.84
CA ASP A 199 -3.37 15.34 15.54
C ASP A 199 -3.65 14.18 14.57
N ILE A 200 -3.09 13.00 14.85
CA ILE A 200 -3.24 11.84 13.95
C ILE A 200 -4.69 11.33 13.91
N SER A 201 -5.51 11.64 14.92
CA SER A 201 -6.93 11.30 14.93
C SER A 201 -7.74 12.20 14.02
N ASN A 202 -7.26 13.41 13.72
CA ASN A 202 -7.94 14.38 12.87
C ASN A 202 -7.72 14.08 11.38
N PRO A 203 -8.78 13.74 10.60
CA PRO A 203 -8.65 13.45 9.18
C PRO A 203 -8.10 14.62 8.36
N LYS A 204 -8.37 15.86 8.77
CA LYS A 204 -7.86 17.07 8.10
C LYS A 204 -6.35 17.18 8.23
N ASP A 205 -5.80 16.94 9.41
CA ASP A 205 -4.36 16.99 9.63
C ASP A 205 -3.65 15.88 8.84
N ARG A 206 -4.22 14.67 8.81
CA ARG A 206 -3.72 13.57 7.97
C ARG A 206 -3.77 13.92 6.48
N TYR A 207 -4.86 14.53 6.00
CA TYR A 207 -5.02 14.95 4.61
C TYR A 207 -4.00 16.02 4.21
N ASN A 208 -3.81 17.04 5.05
CA ASN A 208 -2.83 18.11 4.81
C ASN A 208 -1.40 17.55 4.79
N TYR A 209 -1.10 16.61 5.68
CA TYR A 209 0.19 15.91 5.67
C TYR A 209 0.41 15.11 4.38
N ALA A 210 -0.60 14.33 3.95
CA ALA A 210 -0.52 13.50 2.76
C ALA A 210 -0.36 14.35 1.49
N THR A 211 -1.13 15.42 1.34
CA THR A 211 -1.15 16.25 0.12
C THR A 211 -0.03 17.30 0.05
N GLY A 212 0.64 17.60 1.16
CA GLY A 212 1.81 18.48 1.20
C GLY A 212 3.10 17.70 1.47
N PRO A 213 3.61 17.66 2.74
CA PRO A 213 4.94 17.14 3.05
C PRO A 213 5.24 15.74 2.50
N LEU A 214 4.31 14.80 2.61
CA LEU A 214 4.53 13.43 2.13
C LEU A 214 4.61 13.37 0.61
N ARG A 215 3.69 14.05 -0.07
CA ARG A 215 3.64 14.12 -1.53
C ARG A 215 4.89 14.75 -2.10
N ASP A 216 5.30 15.90 -1.58
CA ASP A 216 6.48 16.62 -2.04
C ASP A 216 7.75 15.77 -1.86
N TYR A 217 7.86 15.09 -0.72
CA TYR A 217 8.98 14.20 -0.45
C TYR A 217 9.00 12.99 -1.41
N CYS A 218 7.87 12.33 -1.65
CA CYS A 218 7.81 11.19 -2.55
C CYS A 218 8.11 11.61 -4.00
N LYS A 219 7.56 12.75 -4.43
CA LYS A 219 7.83 13.30 -5.77
C LYS A 219 9.33 13.55 -6.01
N VAL A 220 10.10 13.90 -4.99
CA VAL A 220 11.57 14.00 -5.10
C VAL A 220 12.20 12.61 -5.07
N LEU A 221 11.80 11.76 -4.11
CA LEU A 221 12.39 10.44 -3.88
C LEU A 221 12.32 9.50 -5.10
N TYR A 222 11.26 9.56 -5.91
CA TYR A 222 11.05 8.68 -7.06
C TYR A 222 11.43 9.30 -8.42
N LYS A 223 11.99 10.52 -8.41
CA LYS A 223 12.53 11.17 -9.62
C LYS A 223 14.02 10.91 -9.86
N ASP A 224 14.70 10.32 -8.88
CA ASP A 224 16.09 9.87 -8.93
C ASP A 224 16.17 8.38 -9.28
#